data_AF-A0A257NBT7-F1
#
_entry.id   AF-A0A257NBT7-F1
#
_cell.length_a   1.000
_cell.length_b   1.000
_cell.length_c   1.000
_cell.angle_alpha   90.00
_cell.angle_beta   90.00
_cell.angle_gamma   90.00
#
_symmetry.space_group_name_H-M   'P 1'
#
loop_
_entity.id
_entity.type
_entity.pdbx_description
1 polymer ?
#
loop_
_entity_poly.entity_id
_entity_poly.type
_entity_poly.pdbx_seq_one_letter_code
_entity_poly.pdbx_strand_id
1 'polypeptide(L)'
;MVKLLSVGVLIVLFSAPVMAQEYEEHDSMLMDHGDGHLMDMAGGMVMGQNADTLPGGCDSISETKEITVHAGHKYAEKFPGRMFAFDTQEFNFKPCTKLTVHFVNEDNVRHQWMMHGLPKYLYPKGMFHLEATGPSKISGTLILPPGDKTYLVHCDIAQHMEKGMKAQLKVGKGDGDLPSIPGVTAYVVADDYKATLPELAAKAEAEALIVPAIAATASPAPSVKTVPQEDSVISGVTVIGLALGLLAAPFLARKFKGMSVSEVVAYIFDLLRALIELIVKLLARLINLVGSNKNKILPEK
;
A
#
# COMPACT_ATOMS: atom_id res chain seq x y z
N MET A 1 -53.76 0.04 -7.56
CA MET A 1 -52.64 -0.53 -8.35
C MET A 1 -51.36 0.32 -8.36
N VAL A 2 -51.34 1.55 -7.81
CA VAL A 2 -50.15 2.44 -7.87
C VAL A 2 -49.14 2.25 -6.70
N LYS A 3 -49.49 1.50 -5.64
CA LYS A 3 -48.63 1.34 -4.44
C LYS A 3 -47.62 0.18 -4.50
N LEU A 4 -47.72 -0.71 -5.49
CA LEU A 4 -46.79 -1.85 -5.64
C LEU A 4 -45.63 -1.55 -6.59
N LEU A 5 -45.76 -0.53 -7.45
CA LEU A 5 -44.70 -0.10 -8.37
C LEU A 5 -43.59 0.71 -7.69
N SER A 6 -43.88 1.40 -6.57
CA SER A 6 -42.92 2.24 -5.86
C SER A 6 -41.92 1.46 -4.99
N VAL A 7 -42.25 0.24 -4.57
CA VAL A 7 -41.35 -0.60 -3.75
C VAL A 7 -40.33 -1.35 -4.63
N GLY A 8 -40.74 -1.78 -5.83
CA GLY A 8 -39.85 -2.46 -6.77
C GLY A 8 -38.71 -1.57 -7.29
N VAL A 9 -38.99 -0.29 -7.54
CA VAL A 9 -37.96 0.67 -8.01
C VAL A 9 -36.95 1.01 -6.91
N LEU A 10 -37.36 1.01 -5.64
CA LEU A 10 -36.45 1.30 -4.52
C LEU A 10 -35.47 0.15 -4.25
N ILE A 11 -35.89 -1.11 -4.45
CA ILE A 11 -35.02 -2.29 -4.27
C ILE A 11 -33.95 -2.35 -5.38
N VAL A 12 -34.28 -1.95 -6.61
CA VAL A 12 -33.31 -1.90 -7.71
C VAL A 12 -32.31 -0.75 -7.53
N LEU A 13 -32.71 0.38 -6.95
CA LEU A 13 -31.81 1.52 -6.68
C LEU A 13 -30.86 1.30 -5.48
N PHE A 14 -31.18 0.38 -4.56
CA PHE A 14 -30.29 -0.03 -3.47
C PHE A 14 -29.52 -1.34 -3.75
N SER A 15 -29.71 -1.93 -4.93
CA SER A 15 -28.87 -3.00 -5.45
C SER A 15 -27.56 -2.41 -6.00
N ALA A 16 -26.82 -1.66 -5.18
CA ALA A 16 -25.44 -1.38 -5.50
C ALA A 16 -24.75 -2.76 -5.67
N PRO A 17 -24.01 -3.01 -6.76
CA PRO A 17 -23.14 -4.17 -6.77
C PRO A 17 -22.27 -4.03 -5.52
N VAL A 18 -22.23 -5.08 -4.70
CA VAL A 18 -21.13 -5.26 -3.76
C VAL A 18 -19.90 -5.23 -4.67
N MET A 19 -19.25 -4.07 -4.76
CA MET A 19 -18.04 -3.91 -5.53
C MET A 19 -17.03 -4.79 -4.82
N ALA A 20 -16.84 -6.01 -5.32
CA ALA A 20 -15.72 -6.83 -4.90
C ALA A 20 -14.47 -5.96 -5.12
N GLN A 21 -13.66 -5.81 -4.06
CA GLN A 21 -12.39 -5.10 -4.15
C GLN A 21 -11.60 -5.75 -5.29
N GLU A 22 -11.36 -5.01 -6.37
CA GLU A 22 -10.53 -5.49 -7.47
C GLU A 22 -9.08 -5.39 -7.01
N TYR A 23 -8.39 -6.52 -7.00
CA TYR A 23 -6.98 -6.60 -6.64
C TYR A 23 -6.14 -6.50 -7.90
N GLU A 24 -5.17 -5.59 -7.91
CA GLU A 24 -4.19 -5.52 -8.99
C GLU A 24 -3.30 -6.77 -8.98
N GLU A 25 -3.19 -7.46 -10.11
CA GLU A 25 -2.42 -8.71 -10.24
C GLU A 25 -1.02 -8.43 -10.81
N HIS A 26 -0.01 -8.50 -9.96
CA HIS A 26 1.36 -8.16 -10.33
C HIS A 26 2.09 -9.26 -11.12
N ASP A 27 1.68 -10.53 -11.00
CA ASP A 27 2.42 -11.69 -11.55
C ASP A 27 2.75 -11.59 -13.04
N SER A 28 1.89 -10.91 -13.82
CA SER A 28 2.06 -10.75 -15.27
C SER A 28 2.86 -9.51 -15.71
N MET A 29 3.16 -8.60 -14.78
CA MET A 29 3.81 -7.31 -15.04
C MET A 29 5.27 -7.25 -14.56
N LEU A 30 5.73 -8.29 -13.86
CA LEU A 30 7.06 -8.38 -13.31
C LEU A 30 8.15 -8.41 -14.40
N MET A 31 9.15 -7.55 -14.23
CA MET A 31 10.35 -7.47 -15.05
C MET A 31 11.57 -7.87 -14.23
N ASP A 32 12.51 -8.57 -14.84
CA ASP A 32 13.75 -8.98 -14.19
C ASP A 32 14.78 -7.83 -14.17
N HIS A 33 15.22 -7.47 -12.96
CA HIS A 33 16.23 -6.44 -12.70
C HIS A 33 17.60 -7.00 -12.30
N GLY A 34 17.81 -8.31 -12.43
CA GLY A 34 19.03 -9.01 -12.06
C GLY A 34 19.07 -9.43 -10.59
N ASP A 35 20.01 -10.33 -10.26
CA ASP A 35 20.23 -10.87 -8.92
C ASP A 35 18.96 -11.47 -8.26
N GLY A 36 18.01 -11.97 -9.07
CA GLY A 36 16.76 -12.54 -8.58
C GLY A 36 15.75 -11.51 -8.05
N HIS A 37 15.85 -10.25 -8.51
CA HIS A 37 14.89 -9.18 -8.23
C HIS A 37 13.91 -9.04 -9.40
N LEU A 38 12.65 -9.39 -9.19
CA LEU A 38 11.55 -9.16 -10.11
C LEU A 38 10.72 -7.99 -9.59
N MET A 39 10.46 -6.98 -10.42
CA MET A 39 9.67 -5.82 -10.02
C MET A 39 8.81 -5.32 -11.16
N ASP A 40 7.70 -4.66 -10.83
CA ASP A 40 6.94 -3.87 -11.78
C ASP A 40 6.87 -2.39 -11.37
N MET A 41 6.23 -1.58 -12.22
CA MET A 41 6.07 -0.15 -11.99
C MET A 41 4.88 0.21 -11.09
N ALA A 42 4.01 -0.76 -10.79
CA ALA A 42 2.80 -0.60 -9.98
C ALA A 42 3.04 -0.89 -8.49
N GLY A 43 4.24 -1.35 -8.13
CA GLY A 43 4.64 -1.58 -6.74
C GLY A 43 4.57 -3.05 -6.30
N GLY A 44 4.60 -3.98 -7.26
CA GLY A 44 4.84 -5.40 -7.04
C GLY A 44 6.34 -5.73 -7.09
N MET A 45 6.82 -6.54 -6.14
CA MET A 45 8.20 -7.05 -6.15
C MET A 45 8.31 -8.47 -5.59
N VAL A 46 9.12 -9.30 -6.24
CA VAL A 46 9.55 -10.62 -5.77
C VAL A 46 11.07 -10.64 -5.68
N MET A 47 11.64 -11.02 -4.54
CA MET A 47 13.07 -11.29 -4.41
C MET A 47 13.33 -12.71 -3.91
N GLY A 48 14.35 -13.35 -4.46
CA GLY A 48 14.78 -14.69 -4.04
C GLY A 48 13.87 -15.81 -4.52
N GLN A 49 13.16 -15.59 -5.63
CA GLN A 49 12.39 -16.64 -6.28
C GLN A 49 13.30 -17.82 -6.68
N ASN A 50 12.86 -19.03 -6.35
CA ASN A 50 13.54 -20.27 -6.68
C ASN A 50 12.50 -21.37 -6.93
N ALA A 51 12.29 -21.72 -8.21
CA ALA A 51 11.28 -22.68 -8.62
C ALA A 51 11.82 -24.11 -8.85
N ASP A 52 13.13 -24.27 -8.96
CA ASP A 52 13.74 -25.45 -9.57
C ASP A 52 15.09 -25.87 -8.96
N THR A 53 15.77 -24.99 -8.23
CA THR A 53 17.10 -25.28 -7.69
C THR A 53 17.00 -25.79 -6.24
N LEU A 54 17.35 -27.06 -6.03
CA LEU A 54 17.29 -27.67 -4.69
C LEU A 54 18.34 -27.05 -3.74
N PRO A 55 17.94 -26.71 -2.49
CA PRO A 55 18.90 -26.40 -1.44
C PRO A 55 19.81 -27.60 -1.16
N GLY A 56 21.07 -27.34 -0.81
CA GLY A 56 22.00 -28.37 -0.36
C GLY A 56 21.42 -29.18 0.81
N GLY A 57 21.46 -30.51 0.68
CA GLY A 57 20.86 -31.46 1.62
C GLY A 57 19.41 -31.87 1.29
N CYS A 58 18.81 -31.33 0.22
CA CYS A 58 17.60 -31.87 -0.38
C CYS A 58 17.95 -32.76 -1.56
N ASP A 59 17.66 -34.07 -1.47
CA ASP A 59 17.83 -35.00 -2.59
C ASP A 59 16.72 -34.85 -3.65
N SER A 60 15.53 -34.46 -3.22
CA SER A 60 14.35 -34.22 -4.07
C SER A 60 13.35 -33.30 -3.37
N ILE A 61 12.36 -32.81 -4.13
CA ILE A 61 11.21 -32.10 -3.57
C ILE A 61 10.34 -33.10 -2.79
N SER A 62 10.13 -32.84 -1.50
CA SER A 62 9.34 -33.73 -0.63
C SER A 62 7.84 -33.57 -0.85
N GLU A 63 7.40 -32.34 -1.11
CA GLU A 63 6.03 -32.00 -1.50
C GLU A 63 5.99 -30.63 -2.21
N THR A 64 4.92 -30.40 -2.98
CA THR A 64 4.58 -29.08 -3.53
C THR A 64 3.36 -28.56 -2.80
N LYS A 65 3.43 -27.31 -2.34
CA LYS A 65 2.37 -26.63 -1.59
C LYS A 65 2.15 -25.23 -2.14
N GLU A 66 0.90 -24.83 -2.13
CA GLU A 66 0.49 -23.46 -2.44
C GLU A 66 -0.30 -22.94 -1.25
N ILE A 67 -0.01 -21.72 -0.83
CA ILE A 67 -0.75 -21.01 0.21
C ILE A 67 -1.17 -19.65 -0.31
N THR A 68 -2.33 -19.19 0.13
CA THR A 68 -2.73 -17.79 -0.02
C THR A 68 -2.64 -17.13 1.35
N VAL A 69 -1.94 -16.00 1.43
CA VAL A 69 -1.77 -15.23 2.65
C VAL A 69 -2.35 -13.86 2.42
N HIS A 70 -3.40 -13.54 3.17
CA HIS A 70 -4.00 -12.22 3.14
C HIS A 70 -3.38 -11.32 4.21
N ALA A 71 -3.12 -10.06 3.86
CA ALA A 71 -2.55 -9.04 4.74
C ALA A 71 -3.45 -7.82 4.81
N GLY A 72 -3.58 -7.24 6.00
CA GLY A 72 -4.21 -5.94 6.16
C GLY A 72 -4.71 -5.66 7.57
N HIS A 73 -5.37 -4.52 7.76
CA HIS A 73 -5.91 -4.10 9.08
C HIS A 73 -6.98 -5.06 9.60
N LYS A 74 -7.85 -5.54 8.71
CA LYS A 74 -8.95 -6.47 9.02
C LYS A 74 -8.49 -7.71 9.81
N TYR A 75 -7.31 -8.24 9.49
CA TYR A 75 -6.78 -9.43 10.15
C TYR A 75 -6.17 -9.13 11.53
N ALA A 76 -5.92 -7.86 11.83
CA ALA A 76 -5.40 -7.41 13.12
C ALA A 76 -6.49 -7.24 14.19
N GLU A 77 -7.76 -7.14 13.81
CA GLU A 77 -8.89 -6.88 14.72
C GLU A 77 -9.00 -7.89 15.88
N LYS A 78 -8.57 -9.13 15.64
CA LYS A 78 -8.54 -10.21 16.65
C LYS A 78 -7.40 -10.08 17.67
N PHE A 79 -6.48 -9.13 17.49
CA PHE A 79 -5.32 -8.93 18.33
C PHE A 79 -5.33 -7.53 18.95
N PRO A 80 -5.63 -7.39 20.25
CA PRO A 80 -5.61 -6.10 20.93
C PRO A 80 -4.27 -5.39 20.75
N GLY A 81 -4.33 -4.10 20.41
CA GLY A 81 -3.14 -3.27 20.20
C GLY A 81 -2.43 -3.44 18.85
N ARG A 82 -2.97 -4.26 17.94
CA ARG A 82 -2.39 -4.47 16.61
C ARG A 82 -3.12 -3.66 15.56
N MET A 83 -2.35 -3.17 14.58
CA MET A 83 -2.91 -2.44 13.43
C MET A 83 -2.86 -3.27 12.16
N PHE A 84 -1.88 -4.17 12.04
CA PHE A 84 -1.63 -4.94 10.84
C PHE A 84 -1.38 -6.40 11.21
N ALA A 85 -1.91 -7.32 10.42
CA ALA A 85 -1.60 -8.73 10.56
C ALA A 85 -1.73 -9.45 9.22
N PHE A 86 -1.12 -10.63 9.15
CA PHE A 86 -1.51 -11.64 8.19
C PHE A 86 -2.79 -12.33 8.68
N ASP A 87 -3.53 -13.00 7.80
CA ASP A 87 -4.65 -13.86 8.20
C ASP A 87 -4.19 -15.11 8.98
N THR A 88 -2.97 -15.58 8.68
CA THR A 88 -2.32 -16.75 9.25
C THR A 88 -1.04 -16.38 10.00
N GLN A 89 -0.92 -16.86 11.25
CA GLN A 89 0.18 -16.53 12.16
C GLN A 89 1.25 -17.64 12.24
N GLU A 90 0.89 -18.86 11.88
CA GLU A 90 1.79 -20.00 11.89
C GLU A 90 1.58 -20.88 10.66
N PHE A 91 2.70 -21.25 10.02
CA PHE A 91 2.74 -22.19 8.90
C PHE A 91 3.60 -23.40 9.28
N ASN A 92 3.21 -24.58 8.83
CA ASN A 92 3.95 -25.83 9.10
C ASN A 92 4.15 -26.59 7.79
N PHE A 93 5.40 -26.85 7.42
CA PHE A 93 5.76 -27.53 6.17
C PHE A 93 6.83 -28.60 6.40
N LYS A 94 6.88 -29.61 5.53
CA LYS A 94 7.98 -30.55 5.53
C LYS A 94 9.27 -29.89 5.02
N PRO A 95 10.45 -30.40 5.43
CA PRO A 95 11.71 -30.01 4.79
C PRO A 95 11.69 -30.30 3.30
N CYS A 96 12.41 -29.51 2.49
CA CYS A 96 12.48 -29.68 1.02
C CYS A 96 11.13 -29.53 0.29
N THR A 97 10.19 -28.79 0.87
CA THR A 97 8.91 -28.43 0.23
C THR A 97 9.14 -27.34 -0.83
N LYS A 98 8.59 -27.52 -2.03
CA LYS A 98 8.40 -26.42 -3.00
C LYS A 98 7.14 -25.66 -2.61
N LEU A 99 7.31 -24.46 -2.09
CA LEU A 99 6.23 -23.61 -1.60
C LEU A 99 6.00 -22.46 -2.57
N THR A 100 4.77 -22.30 -3.05
CA THR A 100 4.30 -21.08 -3.71
C THR A 100 3.44 -20.31 -2.73
N VAL A 101 3.74 -19.03 -2.54
CA VAL A 101 2.96 -18.12 -1.70
C VAL A 101 2.27 -17.12 -2.60
N HIS A 102 0.94 -17.06 -2.52
CA HIS A 102 0.11 -16.02 -3.10
C HIS A 102 -0.17 -14.98 -2.03
N PHE A 103 0.52 -13.86 -2.09
CA PHE A 103 0.37 -12.77 -1.14
C PHE A 103 -0.69 -11.79 -1.62
N VAL A 104 -1.74 -11.59 -0.84
CA VAL A 104 -2.85 -10.67 -1.13
C VAL A 104 -2.81 -9.55 -0.12
N ASN A 105 -2.56 -8.33 -0.58
CA ASN A 105 -2.68 -7.13 0.22
C ASN A 105 -4.11 -6.58 0.10
N GLU A 106 -4.84 -6.50 1.22
CA GLU A 106 -6.20 -5.93 1.28
C GLU A 106 -6.23 -4.47 1.73
N ASP A 107 -5.08 -3.90 2.10
CA ASP A 107 -4.96 -2.50 2.52
C ASP A 107 -4.53 -1.57 1.38
N ASN A 108 -4.77 -0.28 1.56
CA ASN A 108 -4.26 0.79 0.67
C ASN A 108 -2.80 1.20 0.96
N VAL A 109 -2.11 0.49 1.85
CA VAL A 109 -0.70 0.71 2.18
C VAL A 109 0.12 -0.49 1.74
N ARG A 110 1.40 -0.29 1.46
CA ARG A 110 2.31 -1.37 1.06
C ARG A 110 2.50 -2.40 2.17
N HIS A 111 2.34 -3.68 1.87
CA HIS A 111 2.71 -4.77 2.77
C HIS A 111 3.69 -5.72 2.10
N GLN A 112 4.37 -6.51 2.92
CA GLN A 112 5.36 -7.47 2.46
C GLN A 112 5.21 -8.79 3.21
N TRP A 113 5.52 -9.88 2.52
CA TRP A 113 5.72 -11.20 3.08
C TRP A 113 7.20 -11.56 2.89
N MET A 114 7.99 -11.34 3.94
CA MET A 114 9.43 -11.55 3.92
C MET A 114 9.82 -12.65 4.89
N MET A 115 10.75 -13.51 4.46
CA MET A 115 11.36 -14.56 5.28
C MET A 115 12.87 -14.49 5.19
N HIS A 116 13.54 -14.32 6.33
CA HIS A 116 15.00 -14.31 6.45
C HIS A 116 15.57 -15.66 6.90
N GLY A 117 16.89 -15.83 6.77
CA GLY A 117 17.62 -16.97 7.32
C GLY A 117 17.71 -18.17 6.36
N LEU A 118 17.42 -17.93 5.09
CA LEU A 118 17.59 -18.88 4.00
C LEU A 118 19.07 -18.99 3.57
N PRO A 119 19.48 -20.10 2.91
CA PRO A 119 20.85 -20.30 2.46
C PRO A 119 21.29 -19.24 1.43
N LYS A 120 22.28 -18.41 1.79
CA LYS A 120 22.73 -17.25 0.99
C LYS A 120 23.33 -17.59 -0.39
N TYR A 121 23.75 -18.83 -0.61
CA TYR A 121 24.26 -19.28 -1.91
C TYR A 121 23.15 -19.48 -2.93
N LEU A 122 21.89 -19.60 -2.47
CA LEU A 122 20.72 -19.88 -3.30
C LEU A 122 19.73 -18.70 -3.27
N TYR A 123 19.55 -18.11 -2.10
CA TYR A 123 18.67 -16.97 -1.90
C TYR A 123 19.51 -15.71 -1.72
N PRO A 124 19.42 -14.72 -2.63
CA PRO A 124 20.09 -13.43 -2.48
C PRO A 124 19.85 -12.84 -1.09
N LYS A 125 20.92 -12.41 -0.42
CA LYS A 125 20.93 -11.93 0.98
C LYS A 125 20.38 -12.91 2.04
N GLY A 126 20.06 -14.15 1.66
CA GLY A 126 19.49 -15.17 2.54
C GLY A 126 18.02 -14.90 2.86
N MET A 127 17.27 -14.35 1.90
CA MET A 127 15.87 -13.98 2.09
C MET A 127 15.00 -14.32 0.87
N PHE A 128 13.71 -14.48 1.14
CA PHE A 128 12.64 -14.52 0.15
C PHE A 128 11.65 -13.42 0.49
N HIS A 129 11.17 -12.71 -0.52
CA HIS A 129 10.41 -11.48 -0.34
C HIS A 129 9.31 -11.37 -1.38
N LEU A 130 8.10 -11.06 -0.93
CA LEU A 130 6.98 -10.62 -1.74
C LEU A 130 6.52 -9.25 -1.24
N GLU A 131 6.25 -8.33 -2.15
CA GLU A 131 5.78 -6.99 -1.86
C GLU A 131 4.64 -6.63 -2.79
N ALA A 132 3.62 -6.00 -2.21
CA ALA A 132 2.40 -5.63 -2.89
C ALA A 132 1.94 -4.26 -2.35
N THR A 133 1.82 -3.26 -3.22
CA THR A 133 1.43 -1.89 -2.85
C THR A 133 -0.05 -1.66 -3.12
N GLY A 134 -0.79 -1.23 -2.09
CA GLY A 134 -2.24 -1.08 -2.21
C GLY A 134 -2.97 -2.42 -2.38
N PRO A 135 -4.28 -2.41 -2.69
CA PRO A 135 -5.04 -3.62 -2.88
C PRO A 135 -4.54 -4.38 -4.11
N SER A 136 -3.76 -5.42 -3.87
CA SER A 136 -3.03 -6.12 -4.93
C SER A 136 -2.65 -7.54 -4.52
N LYS A 137 -2.26 -8.34 -5.51
CA LYS A 137 -1.82 -9.72 -5.35
C LYS A 137 -0.51 -9.94 -6.09
N ILE A 138 0.37 -10.71 -5.47
CA ILE A 138 1.64 -11.15 -6.04
C ILE A 138 1.99 -12.55 -5.55
N SER A 139 2.64 -13.33 -6.39
CA SER A 139 3.02 -14.70 -6.09
C SER A 139 4.52 -14.91 -6.25
N GLY A 140 5.08 -15.80 -5.45
CA GLY A 140 6.43 -16.29 -5.68
C GLY A 140 6.64 -17.67 -5.10
N THR A 141 7.67 -18.34 -5.60
CA THR A 141 8.00 -19.72 -5.24
C THR A 141 9.38 -19.78 -4.61
N LEU A 142 9.51 -20.59 -3.56
CA LEU A 142 10.78 -20.98 -2.95
C LEU A 142 10.78 -22.47 -2.62
N ILE A 143 11.98 -23.04 -2.44
CA ILE A 143 12.16 -24.40 -1.93
C ILE A 143 12.73 -24.32 -0.52
N LEU A 144 11.97 -24.80 0.46
CA LEU A 144 12.36 -24.76 1.87
C LEU A 144 13.59 -25.65 2.12
N PRO A 145 14.58 -25.21 2.92
CA PRO A 145 15.77 -26.00 3.22
C PRO A 145 15.46 -27.35 3.92
N PRO A 146 16.44 -28.27 3.99
CA PRO A 146 16.29 -29.48 4.81
C PRO A 146 16.35 -29.16 6.31
N GLY A 147 15.99 -30.15 7.15
CA GLY A 147 16.10 -30.07 8.61
C GLY A 147 14.93 -29.38 9.31
N ASP A 148 15.06 -29.25 10.63
CA ASP A 148 14.07 -28.62 11.50
C ASP A 148 14.49 -27.17 11.80
N LYS A 149 13.67 -26.19 11.41
CA LYS A 149 13.95 -24.76 11.66
C LYS A 149 12.68 -23.91 11.61
N THR A 150 12.58 -22.94 12.51
CA THR A 150 11.52 -21.93 12.52
C THR A 150 12.05 -20.63 11.92
N TYR A 151 11.29 -20.05 10.99
CA TYR A 151 11.60 -18.82 10.29
C TYR A 151 10.62 -17.72 10.68
N LEU A 152 11.14 -16.50 10.87
CA LEU A 152 10.29 -15.33 11.02
C LEU A 152 9.76 -14.94 9.64
N VAL A 153 8.44 -14.85 9.54
CA VAL A 153 7.76 -14.26 8.39
C VAL A 153 7.23 -12.90 8.84
N HIS A 154 7.56 -11.81 8.15
CA HIS A 154 7.12 -10.48 8.55
C HIS A 154 7.03 -9.52 7.37
N CYS A 155 6.42 -8.36 7.60
CA CYS A 155 6.61 -7.21 6.73
C CYS A 155 7.91 -6.49 7.13
N ASP A 156 8.75 -6.13 6.17
CA ASP A 156 10.04 -5.46 6.42
C ASP A 156 9.90 -3.95 6.67
N ILE A 157 8.69 -3.41 6.51
CA ILE A 157 8.34 -2.10 7.04
C ILE A 157 8.28 -2.21 8.57
N ALA A 158 9.29 -1.67 9.24
CA ALA A 158 9.46 -1.76 10.69
C ALA A 158 8.17 -1.46 11.47
N GLN A 159 7.45 -0.40 11.12
CA GLN A 159 6.20 -0.05 11.80
C GLN A 159 5.10 -1.09 11.59
N HIS A 160 5.05 -1.78 10.45
CA HIS A 160 4.05 -2.81 10.17
C HIS A 160 4.34 -4.05 11.02
N MET A 161 5.60 -4.47 11.09
CA MET A 161 6.05 -5.57 11.94
C MET A 161 5.81 -5.28 13.43
N GLU A 162 6.23 -4.10 13.92
CA GLU A 162 6.03 -3.68 15.31
C GLU A 162 4.55 -3.70 15.69
N LYS A 163 3.69 -3.21 14.78
CA LYS A 163 2.23 -3.18 14.93
C LYS A 163 1.52 -4.50 14.63
N GLY A 164 2.24 -5.60 14.46
CA GLY A 164 1.68 -6.95 14.46
C GLY A 164 1.88 -7.79 13.20
N MET A 165 2.42 -7.23 12.11
CA MET A 165 2.55 -7.97 10.84
C MET A 165 3.76 -8.90 10.86
N LYS A 166 3.62 -9.99 11.60
CA LYS A 166 4.58 -11.08 11.73
C LYS A 166 3.88 -12.40 12.02
N ALA A 167 4.52 -13.47 11.57
CA ALA A 167 4.12 -14.86 11.67
C ALA A 167 5.38 -15.73 11.82
N GLN A 168 5.20 -17.02 12.06
CA GLN A 168 6.29 -17.98 12.04
C GLN A 168 6.02 -19.10 11.02
N LEU A 169 7.06 -19.54 10.33
CA LEU A 169 7.02 -20.68 9.42
C LEU A 169 7.95 -21.76 9.95
N LYS A 170 7.38 -22.90 10.30
CA LYS A 170 8.10 -24.08 10.78
C LYS A 170 8.36 -25.04 9.64
N VAL A 171 9.64 -25.34 9.43
CA VAL A 171 10.10 -26.44 8.57
C VAL A 171 10.40 -27.64 9.45
N GLY A 172 9.87 -28.81 9.07
CA GLY A 172 9.99 -30.02 9.87
C GLY A 172 9.30 -29.83 11.22
N LYS A 173 10.02 -30.04 12.31
CA LYS A 173 9.54 -29.79 13.68
C LYS A 173 9.64 -28.32 14.13
N GLY A 174 10.34 -27.48 13.35
CA GLY A 174 10.80 -26.17 13.82
C GLY A 174 11.91 -26.29 14.88
N ASP A 175 12.54 -25.17 15.23
CA ASP A 175 13.55 -25.07 16.30
C ASP A 175 13.04 -24.30 17.53
N GLY A 176 11.72 -24.18 17.66
CA GLY A 176 11.01 -23.51 18.74
C GLY A 176 9.98 -22.49 18.22
N ASP A 177 9.17 -21.95 19.12
CA ASP A 177 8.28 -20.84 18.78
C ASP A 177 9.02 -19.50 18.90
N LEU A 178 8.80 -18.62 17.93
CA LEU A 178 9.37 -17.29 17.95
C LEU A 178 8.61 -16.42 18.97
N PRO A 179 9.30 -15.52 19.69
CA PRO A 179 8.65 -14.67 20.67
C PRO A 179 7.76 -13.60 20.01
N SER A 180 6.70 -13.20 20.71
CA SER A 180 5.80 -12.11 20.31
C SER A 180 5.12 -12.30 18.95
N ILE A 181 4.86 -13.53 18.49
CA ILE A 181 4.05 -13.79 17.31
C ILE A 181 2.57 -13.69 17.73
N PRO A 182 1.77 -12.77 17.14
CA PRO A 182 0.36 -12.61 17.51
C PRO A 182 -0.38 -13.95 17.49
N GLY A 183 -1.15 -14.24 18.53
CA GLY A 183 -1.95 -15.48 18.63
C GLY A 183 -1.16 -16.78 18.82
N VAL A 184 0.18 -16.77 18.76
CA VAL A 184 1.01 -17.98 18.91
C VAL A 184 1.83 -17.91 20.19
N THR A 185 2.56 -16.81 20.42
CA THR A 185 3.38 -16.62 21.61
C THR A 185 3.06 -15.31 22.32
N ALA A 186 3.30 -15.29 23.63
CA ALA A 186 3.14 -14.09 24.43
C ALA A 186 4.11 -12.98 23.98
N TYR A 187 3.68 -11.73 24.15
CA TYR A 187 4.54 -10.58 23.90
C TYR A 187 5.66 -10.51 24.94
N VAL A 188 6.88 -10.25 24.48
CA VAL A 188 8.04 -10.03 25.36
C VAL A 188 7.83 -8.78 26.21
N VAL A 189 7.23 -7.75 25.61
CA VAL A 189 6.77 -6.54 26.30
C VAL A 189 5.27 -6.46 26.09
N ALA A 190 4.51 -6.64 27.18
CA ALA A 190 3.06 -6.59 27.14
C ALA A 190 2.58 -5.15 27.35
N ASP A 191 1.72 -4.68 26.45
CA ASP A 191 0.97 -3.45 26.67
C ASP A 191 -0.13 -3.69 27.72
N ASP A 192 -0.35 -2.72 28.60
CA ASP A 192 -1.44 -2.77 29.57
C ASP A 192 -2.66 -2.01 29.06
N TYR A 193 -3.64 -2.75 28.54
CA TYR A 193 -4.93 -2.21 28.09
C TYR A 193 -6.02 -2.21 29.19
N LYS A 194 -5.66 -2.31 30.47
CA LYS A 194 -6.64 -2.37 31.59
C LYS A 194 -7.43 -1.07 31.80
N ALA A 195 -6.94 0.05 31.27
CA ALA A 195 -7.63 1.34 31.39
C ALA A 195 -8.41 1.64 30.10
N THR A 196 -9.67 2.01 30.26
CA THR A 196 -10.52 2.47 29.16
C THR A 196 -10.15 3.90 28.75
N LEU A 197 -10.46 4.29 27.51
CA LEU A 197 -10.20 5.66 27.03
C LEU A 197 -10.79 6.75 27.95
N PRO A 198 -12.02 6.62 28.49
CA PRO A 198 -12.54 7.61 29.44
C PRO A 198 -11.76 7.66 30.77
N GLU A 199 -11.29 6.52 31.28
CA GLU A 199 -10.45 6.47 32.49
C GLU A 199 -9.09 7.12 32.25
N LEU A 200 -8.49 6.86 31.10
CA LEU A 200 -7.24 7.48 30.68
C LEU A 200 -7.40 9.00 30.48
N ALA A 201 -8.50 9.44 29.88
CA ALA A 201 -8.80 10.86 29.71
C ALA A 201 -9.01 11.57 31.05
N ALA A 202 -9.82 10.99 31.95
CA ALA A 202 -10.05 11.55 33.29
C ALA A 202 -8.75 11.59 34.12
N LYS A 203 -7.90 10.57 34.00
CA LYS A 203 -6.59 10.54 34.64
C LYS A 203 -5.65 11.60 34.06
N ALA A 204 -5.60 11.77 32.75
CA ALA A 204 -4.81 12.81 32.09
C ALA A 204 -5.27 14.22 32.47
N GLU A 205 -6.59 14.45 32.54
CA GLU A 205 -7.16 15.71 33.02
C GLU A 205 -6.83 15.98 34.49
N ALA A 206 -6.94 14.97 35.35
CA ALA A 206 -6.57 15.08 36.76
C ALA A 206 -5.06 15.33 36.96
N GLU A 207 -4.20 14.64 36.21
CA GLU A 207 -2.75 14.84 36.25
C GLU A 207 -2.34 16.22 35.71
N ALA A 208 -3.02 16.72 34.67
CA ALA A 208 -2.82 18.07 34.14
C ALA A 208 -3.17 19.18 35.17
N LEU A 209 -4.10 18.91 36.08
CA LEU A 209 -4.46 19.81 37.17
C LEU A 209 -3.48 19.77 38.36
N ILE A 210 -2.61 18.76 38.44
CA ILE A 210 -1.68 18.54 39.56
C ILE A 210 -0.26 19.00 39.23
N VAL A 211 0.06 19.31 37.97
CA VAL A 211 1.39 19.84 37.60
C VAL A 211 1.58 21.22 38.22
N PRO A 212 2.51 21.42 39.18
CA PRO A 212 2.94 22.75 39.55
C PRO A 212 3.67 23.34 38.34
N ALA A 213 3.48 24.63 38.09
CA ALA A 213 4.19 25.36 37.05
C ALA A 213 5.73 25.22 37.20
N ILE A 214 6.33 24.24 36.53
CA ILE A 214 7.79 24.15 36.33
C ILE A 214 8.18 24.72 34.96
N ALA A 215 7.22 25.23 34.18
CA ALA A 215 7.48 25.93 32.92
C ALA A 215 7.96 27.39 33.09
N ALA A 216 8.69 27.73 34.15
CA ALA A 216 9.18 29.10 34.38
C ALA A 216 10.68 29.31 34.11
N THR A 217 11.45 28.29 33.68
CA THR A 217 12.90 28.47 33.39
C THR A 217 13.39 27.79 32.12
N ALA A 218 12.58 27.80 31.06
CA ALA A 218 13.10 27.61 29.71
C ALA A 218 12.74 28.85 28.89
N SER A 219 13.77 29.58 28.44
CA SER A 219 13.63 30.68 27.48
C SER A 219 12.71 30.26 26.33
N PRO A 220 11.79 31.11 25.87
CA PRO A 220 10.86 30.74 24.81
C PRO A 220 11.66 30.52 23.53
N ALA A 221 11.73 29.27 23.08
CA ALA A 221 11.96 28.99 21.67
C ALA A 221 10.82 29.63 20.88
N PRO A 222 11.08 30.25 19.71
CA PRO A 222 10.05 30.93 18.95
C PRO A 222 8.94 29.95 18.60
N SER A 223 7.73 30.27 19.04
CA SER A 223 6.52 29.51 18.78
C SER A 223 6.29 29.41 17.27
N VAL A 224 6.52 28.23 16.70
CA VAL A 224 5.87 27.88 15.43
C VAL A 224 4.40 27.69 15.78
N LYS A 225 3.56 28.60 15.31
CA LYS A 225 2.11 28.50 15.44
C LYS A 225 1.66 27.21 14.76
N THR A 226 1.27 26.21 15.54
CA THR A 226 0.44 25.11 15.08
C THR A 226 -0.91 25.71 14.69
N VAL A 227 -1.12 25.83 13.38
CA VAL A 227 -2.43 26.17 12.82
C VAL A 227 -3.33 24.96 13.05
N PRO A 228 -4.52 25.10 13.68
CA PRO A 228 -5.49 24.03 13.77
C PRO A 228 -5.86 23.60 12.35
N GLN A 229 -5.65 22.34 12.03
CA GLN A 229 -6.13 21.78 10.77
C GLN A 229 -7.64 21.59 10.92
N GLU A 230 -8.39 22.62 10.52
CA GLU A 230 -9.84 22.49 10.37
C GLU A 230 -10.12 21.60 9.16
N ASP A 231 -10.82 20.50 9.38
CA ASP A 231 -11.47 19.70 8.34
C ASP A 231 -12.65 20.50 7.75
N SER A 232 -12.34 21.63 7.14
CA SER A 232 -13.29 22.40 6.36
C SER A 232 -13.42 21.76 4.98
N VAL A 233 -14.55 21.10 4.76
CA VAL A 233 -15.02 20.60 3.44
C VAL A 233 -15.06 21.72 2.37
N ILE A 234 -14.94 22.98 2.80
CA ILE A 234 -14.85 24.19 2.00
C ILE A 234 -13.39 24.65 1.98
N SER A 235 -12.57 23.96 1.19
CA SER A 235 -11.24 24.46 0.84
C SER A 235 -11.38 25.74 0.01
N GLY A 236 -10.39 26.65 0.10
CA GLY A 236 -10.34 27.83 -0.76
C GLY A 236 -10.41 27.48 -2.25
N VAL A 237 -9.94 26.29 -2.63
CA VAL A 237 -10.05 25.75 -3.99
C VAL A 237 -11.51 25.48 -4.37
N THR A 238 -12.33 24.97 -3.45
CA THR A 238 -13.75 24.70 -3.67
C THR A 238 -14.53 25.99 -3.87
N VAL A 239 -14.24 27.04 -3.10
CA VAL A 239 -14.87 28.36 -3.23
C VAL A 239 -14.55 29.00 -4.58
N ILE A 240 -13.27 28.93 -4.99
CA ILE A 240 -12.83 29.45 -6.30
C ILE A 240 -13.49 28.68 -7.44
N GLY A 241 -13.54 27.35 -7.36
CA GLY A 241 -14.19 26.50 -8.36
C GLY A 241 -15.68 26.82 -8.52
N LEU A 242 -16.39 27.03 -7.41
CA LEU A 242 -17.82 27.36 -7.42
C LEU A 242 -18.09 28.75 -8.01
N ALA A 243 -17.25 29.74 -7.67
CA ALA A 243 -17.35 31.09 -8.23
C ALA A 243 -17.09 31.09 -9.75
N LEU A 244 -16.05 30.40 -10.21
CA LEU A 244 -15.75 30.27 -11.63
C LEU A 244 -16.86 29.51 -12.38
N GLY A 245 -17.37 28.44 -11.78
CA GLY A 245 -18.48 27.65 -12.33
C GLY A 245 -19.76 28.49 -12.50
N LEU A 246 -20.14 29.27 -11.49
CA LEU A 246 -21.31 30.16 -11.55
C LEU A 246 -21.16 31.27 -12.59
N LEU A 247 -19.96 31.82 -12.76
CA LEU A 247 -19.68 32.83 -13.79
C LEU A 247 -19.69 32.24 -15.21
N ALA A 248 -19.18 31.02 -15.38
CA ALA A 248 -19.11 30.36 -16.68
C ALA A 248 -20.43 29.70 -17.11
N ALA A 249 -21.27 29.26 -16.15
CA ALA A 249 -22.53 28.57 -16.40
C ALA A 249 -23.46 29.24 -17.42
N PRO A 250 -23.77 30.55 -17.36
CA PRO A 250 -24.68 31.18 -18.32
C PRO A 250 -24.09 31.21 -19.75
N PHE A 251 -22.77 31.28 -19.88
CA PHE A 251 -22.09 31.25 -21.17
C PHE A 251 -22.10 29.83 -21.75
N LEU A 252 -21.76 28.82 -20.94
CA LEU A 252 -21.74 27.42 -21.35
C LEU A 252 -23.16 26.93 -21.67
N ALA A 253 -24.16 27.31 -20.89
CA ALA A 253 -25.56 26.96 -21.13
C ALA A 253 -26.11 27.56 -22.44
N ARG A 254 -25.64 28.75 -22.84
CA ARG A 254 -25.96 29.32 -24.17
C ARG A 254 -25.20 28.64 -25.29
N LYS A 255 -23.91 28.34 -25.06
CA LYS A 255 -23.02 27.73 -26.06
C LYS A 255 -23.45 26.31 -26.42
N PHE A 256 -23.86 25.51 -25.43
CA PHE A 256 -24.24 24.11 -25.60
C PHE A 256 -25.76 23.88 -25.73
N LYS A 257 -26.55 24.96 -25.86
CA LYS A 257 -27.99 24.86 -26.01
C LYS A 257 -28.34 24.12 -27.31
N GLY A 258 -29.01 22.98 -27.18
CA GLY A 258 -29.47 22.18 -28.32
C GLY A 258 -28.44 21.16 -28.84
N MET A 259 -27.28 21.03 -28.19
CA MET A 259 -26.34 19.95 -28.47
C MET A 259 -26.68 18.71 -27.64
N SER A 260 -26.51 17.54 -28.24
CA SER A 260 -26.48 16.25 -27.54
C SER A 260 -25.23 16.12 -26.67
N VAL A 261 -25.29 15.22 -25.68
CA VAL A 261 -24.16 14.98 -24.77
C VAL A 261 -22.89 14.58 -25.54
N SER A 262 -23.03 13.75 -26.59
CA SER A 262 -21.92 13.34 -27.45
C SER A 262 -21.29 14.50 -28.22
N GLU A 263 -22.08 15.48 -28.67
CA GLU A 263 -21.58 16.66 -29.39
C GLU A 263 -20.82 17.60 -28.45
N VAL A 264 -21.29 17.74 -27.20
CA VAL A 264 -20.58 18.51 -26.17
C VAL A 264 -19.23 17.86 -25.85
N VAL A 265 -19.20 16.53 -25.68
CA VAL A 265 -17.96 15.79 -25.41
C VAL A 265 -16.98 15.94 -26.58
N ALA A 266 -17.44 15.74 -27.83
CA ALA A 266 -16.61 15.91 -29.02
C ALA A 266 -16.02 17.34 -29.11
N TYR A 267 -16.84 18.36 -28.85
CA TYR A 267 -16.38 19.76 -28.84
C TYR A 267 -15.29 20.01 -27.79
N ILE A 268 -15.39 19.40 -26.60
CA ILE A 268 -14.35 19.52 -25.56
C ILE A 268 -13.05 18.88 -26.02
N PHE A 269 -13.09 17.70 -26.65
CA PHE A 269 -11.90 17.03 -27.17
C PHE A 269 -11.23 17.83 -28.28
N ASP A 270 -12.00 18.47 -29.18
CA ASP A 270 -11.45 19.34 -30.22
C ASP A 270 -10.77 20.59 -29.62
N LEU A 271 -11.36 21.16 -28.56
CA LEU A 271 -10.79 22.31 -27.86
C LEU A 271 -9.49 21.94 -27.14
N LEU A 272 -9.45 20.74 -26.52
CA LEU A 272 -8.25 20.20 -25.87
C LEU A 272 -7.15 19.94 -26.90
N ARG A 273 -7.47 19.36 -28.05
CA ARG A 273 -6.52 19.16 -29.16
C ARG A 273 -5.95 20.50 -29.64
N ALA A 274 -6.79 21.49 -29.88
CA ALA A 274 -6.35 22.82 -30.32
C ALA A 274 -5.41 23.49 -29.29
N LEU A 275 -5.70 23.30 -28.00
CA LEU A 275 -4.85 23.80 -26.91
C LEU A 275 -3.47 23.10 -26.90
N ILE A 276 -3.44 21.78 -27.05
CA ILE A 276 -2.19 21.01 -27.14
C ILE A 276 -1.37 21.47 -28.35
N GLU A 277 -1.99 21.65 -29.52
CA GLU A 277 -1.31 22.15 -30.72
C GLU A 277 -0.74 23.56 -30.52
N LEU A 278 -1.45 24.43 -29.80
CA LEU A 278 -0.95 25.77 -29.43
C LEU A 278 0.28 25.67 -28.52
N ILE A 279 0.23 24.82 -27.48
CA ILE A 279 1.34 24.61 -26.54
C ILE A 279 2.58 24.09 -27.28
N VAL A 280 2.41 23.09 -28.15
CA VAL A 280 3.51 22.53 -28.96
C VAL A 280 4.12 23.61 -29.86
N LYS A 281 3.30 24.45 -30.51
CA LYS A 281 3.80 25.57 -31.33
C LYS A 281 4.57 26.60 -30.51
N LEU A 282 4.12 26.92 -29.30
CA LEU A 282 4.81 27.84 -28.39
C LEU A 282 6.15 27.27 -27.92
N LEU A 283 6.18 25.99 -27.54
CA LEU A 283 7.41 25.29 -27.17
C LEU A 283 8.41 25.22 -28.33
N ALA A 284 7.95 24.90 -29.54
CA ALA A 284 8.81 24.87 -30.73
C ALA A 284 9.39 26.25 -31.04
N ARG A 285 8.61 27.33 -30.90
CA ARG A 285 9.11 28.70 -31.03
C ARG A 285 10.16 29.04 -29.96
N LEU A 286 9.93 28.63 -28.71
CA LEU A 286 10.85 28.85 -27.60
C LEU A 286 12.20 28.14 -27.86
N ILE A 287 12.16 26.90 -28.33
CA ILE A 287 13.34 26.11 -28.67
C ILE A 287 14.12 26.77 -29.83
N ASN A 288 13.43 27.26 -30.86
CA ASN A 288 14.07 27.95 -31.99
C ASN A 288 14.72 29.30 -31.59
N LEU A 289 14.13 30.00 -30.62
CA LEU A 289 14.68 31.23 -30.04
C LEU A 289 15.97 30.97 -29.25
N VAL A 290 16.06 29.84 -28.54
CA VAL A 290 17.25 29.45 -27.76
C VAL A 290 18.31 28.76 -28.63
N GLY A 291 17.92 28.04 -29.68
CA GLY A 291 18.80 27.29 -30.58
C GLY A 291 19.54 28.11 -31.64
N SER A 292 19.03 29.28 -32.04
CA SER A 292 19.63 30.09 -33.13
C SER A 292 20.95 30.79 -32.76
N ASN A 293 21.35 30.82 -31.49
CA ASN A 293 22.57 31.52 -31.04
C ASN A 293 23.83 30.63 -30.97
N LYS A 294 23.79 29.38 -31.46
CA LYS A 294 24.92 28.43 -31.33
C LYS A 294 25.88 28.31 -32.53
N ASN A 295 25.77 29.17 -33.55
CA ASN A 295 26.75 29.22 -34.65
C ASN A 295 27.87 30.25 -34.39
N LYS A 296 28.54 30.17 -33.24
CA LYS A 296 29.87 30.77 -33.06
C LYS A 296 30.89 29.66 -32.98
N ILE A 297 31.37 29.26 -34.15
CA ILE A 297 32.53 28.40 -34.35
C ILE A 297 33.74 29.11 -33.73
N LEU A 298 34.43 28.44 -32.80
CA LEU A 298 35.74 28.89 -32.29
C LEU A 298 36.83 28.50 -33.30
N PRO A 299 37.86 29.35 -33.50
CA PRO A 299 38.93 29.05 -34.45
C PRO A 299 39.83 27.94 -33.91
N GLU A 300 40.22 27.02 -34.79
CA GLU A 300 41.20 25.97 -34.51
C GLU A 300 42.56 26.57 -34.16
N LYS A 301 43.15 26.03 -33.09
CA LYS A 301 44.59 26.05 -32.82
C LYS A 301 45.00 24.67 -32.34
#